data_AF-A0A2S5MXN8-F1
#
_entry.id   AF-A0A2S5MXN8-F1
#
_cell.length_a   1.000
_cell.length_b   1.000
_cell.length_c   1.000
_cell.angle_alpha   90.00
_cell.angle_beta   90.00
_cell.angle_gamma   90.00
#
_symmetry.space_group_name_H-M   'P 1'
#
loop_
_entity.id
_entity.type
_entity.pdbx_description
1 polymer ?
#
loop_
_entity_poly.entity_id
_entity_poly.type
_entity_poly.pdbx_seq_one_letter_code
_entity_poly.pdbx_strand_id
1 'polypeptide(L)' 'MQFTVGLNLDGRARHVTTEGDDALVAALRVKSQHPEARITYVRPMNRRGDARHPTLPLQSSAN' A
#
# COMPACT_ATOMS: atom_id res chain seq x y z
N MET A 1 6.40 7.28 9.69
CA MET A 1 5.70 6.07 10.22
C MET A 1 5.40 5.11 9.06
N GLN A 2 5.16 3.82 9.32
CA GLN A 2 4.77 2.88 8.27
C GLN A 2 3.25 2.72 8.22
N PHE A 3 2.70 2.79 7.02
CA PHE A 3 1.29 2.64 6.74
C PHE A 3 1.06 1.56 5.69
N THR A 4 0.04 0.74 5.90
CA THR A 4 -0.46 -0.16 4.88
C THR A 4 -1.61 0.52 4.16
N VAL A 5 -1.44 0.66 2.85
CA VAL A 5 -2.41 1.24 1.93
C VAL A 5 -3.04 0.11 1.15
N GLY A 6 -4.36 -0.06 1.29
CA GLY A 6 -5.15 -0.91 0.42
C GLY A 6 -5.51 -0.19 -0.85
N LEU A 7 -5.33 -0.87 -1.99
CA LEU A 7 -5.63 -0.32 -3.30
C LEU A 7 -6.19 -1.40 -4.23
N ASN A 8 -7.05 -0.97 -5.14
CA ASN A 8 -7.48 -1.76 -6.28
C ASN A 8 -6.76 -1.24 -7.51
N LEU A 9 -5.98 -2.11 -8.15
CA LEU A 9 -5.29 -1.87 -9.41
C LEU A 9 -5.81 -2.89 -10.42
N ASP A 10 -6.38 -2.43 -11.53
CA ASP A 10 -6.94 -3.27 -12.60
C ASP A 10 -7.92 -4.35 -12.10
N GLY A 11 -8.81 -3.96 -11.18
CA GLY A 11 -9.80 -4.85 -10.58
C GLY A 11 -9.22 -5.86 -9.57
N ARG A 12 -7.92 -5.80 -9.26
CA ARG A 12 -7.26 -6.66 -8.27
C ARG A 12 -6.97 -5.88 -6.99
N ALA A 13 -7.43 -6.41 -5.86
CA ALA A 13 -7.07 -5.91 -4.55
C ALA A 13 -5.60 -6.21 -4.24
N ARG A 14 -4.91 -5.17 -3.73
CA ARG A 14 -3.50 -5.16 -3.35
C ARG A 14 -3.34 -4.34 -2.08
N HIS A 15 -2.25 -4.61 -1.37
CA HIS A 15 -1.87 -3.86 -0.19
C HIS A 15 -0.39 -3.53 -0.29
N VAL A 16 -0.04 -2.29 -0.01
CA VAL A 16 1.33 -1.78 -0.08
C VAL A 16 1.67 -1.15 1.24
N THR A 17 2.83 -1.50 1.77
CA THR A 17 3.37 -0.82 2.95
C THR A 17 4.28 0.30 2.48
N THR A 18 3.97 1.52 2.89
CA THR A 18 4.73 2.73 2.54
C THR A 18 5.02 3.56 3.78
N GLU A 19 6.06 4.37 3.69
CA GLU A 19 6.40 5.33 4.72
C GLU A 19 5.74 6.68 4.45
N GLY A 20 5.17 7.26 5.50
CA GLY A 20 4.57 8.59 5.48
C GLY A 20 4.53 9.20 6.87
N ASP A 21 4.37 10.51 6.92
CA ASP A 21 4.19 11.23 8.17
C ASP A 21 2.80 10.95 8.75
N ASP A 22 1.80 10.86 7.87
CA ASP A 22 0.43 10.47 8.18
C ASP A 22 -0.18 9.55 7.10
N ALA A 23 -1.44 9.19 7.30
CA ALA A 23 -2.18 8.33 6.38
C ALA A 23 -2.42 8.98 4.99
N LEU A 24 -2.57 10.30 4.94
CA LEU A 24 -2.85 11.00 3.68
C LEU A 24 -1.58 11.05 2.81
N VAL A 25 -0.43 11.39 3.41
CA VAL A 25 0.88 11.38 2.75
C VAL A 25 1.19 9.98 2.22
N ALA A 26 0.89 8.93 3.00
CA ALA A 26 1.05 7.54 2.56
C ALA A 26 0.16 7.21 1.34
N ALA A 27 -1.13 7.59 1.36
CA ALA A 27 -2.02 7.40 0.22
C ALA A 27 -1.54 8.14 -1.03
N LEU A 28 -1.14 9.41 -0.89
CA LEU A 28 -0.70 10.25 -2.01
C LEU A 28 0.57 9.70 -2.63
N ARG A 29 1.51 9.17 -1.84
CA ARG A 29 2.71 8.49 -2.36
C ARG A 29 2.33 7.31 -3.24
N VAL A 30 1.45 6.42 -2.77
CA VAL A 30 1.00 5.27 -3.56
C VAL A 30 0.25 5.72 -4.83
N LYS A 31 -0.61 6.74 -4.71
CA LYS A 31 -1.34 7.30 -5.86
C LYS A 31 -0.43 7.99 -6.88
N SER A 32 0.70 8.57 -6.44
CA SER A 32 1.68 9.17 -7.34
C SER A 32 2.46 8.11 -8.15
N GLN A 33 2.67 6.92 -7.56
CA GLN A 33 3.32 5.78 -8.23
C GLN A 33 2.35 5.02 -9.15
N HIS A 34 1.09 4.93 -8.75
CA HIS A 34 0.02 4.29 -9.50
C HIS A 34 -1.20 5.23 -9.61
N PRO A 35 -1.18 6.22 -10.53
CA PRO A 35 -2.27 7.17 -10.72
C PRO A 35 -3.62 6.49 -11.02
N GLU A 36 -3.60 5.32 -11.63
CA GLU A 36 -4.75 4.48 -11.95
C GLU A 36 -5.31 3.73 -10.73
N ALA A 37 -4.50 3.49 -9.69
CA ALA A 37 -4.92 2.72 -8.52
C ALA A 37 -6.00 3.45 -7.71
N ARG A 38 -7.09 2.76 -7.38
CA ARG A 38 -8.10 3.28 -6.46
C ARG A 38 -7.75 2.88 -5.03
N ILE A 39 -7.32 3.85 -4.22
CA ILE A 39 -7.07 3.63 -2.79
C ILE A 39 -8.39 3.30 -2.10
N THR A 40 -8.44 2.18 -1.36
CA THR A 40 -9.62 1.71 -0.64
C THR A 40 -9.55 2.05 0.85
N TYR A 41 -8.38 1.94 1.46
CA TYR A 41 -8.15 2.31 2.85
C TYR A 41 -6.67 2.60 3.11
N VAL A 42 -6.39 3.31 4.20
CA VAL A 42 -5.04 3.48 4.74
C VAL A 42 -5.09 3.23 6.24
N ARG A 43 -4.13 2.46 6.75
CA ARG A 43 -4.01 2.18 8.18
C ARG A 43 -2.54 2.17 8.60
N PRO A 44 -2.23 2.49 9.86
CA PRO A 44 -0.89 2.25 10.41
C PRO A 44 -0.50 0.77 10.25
N MET A 45 0.78 0.52 10.00
CA MET A 45 1.30 -0.85 9.93
C MET A 45 1.21 -1.49 11.31
N ASN A 46 0.54 -2.64 11.39
CA ASN A 46 0.46 -3.40 12.62
C ASN A 46 1.61 -4.39 12.65
N ARG A 47 2.76 -3.99 13.20
CA ARG A 47 4.02 -4.77 13.24
C ARG A 47 3.81 -6.25 13.60
N ARG A 48 2.92 -6.57 14.54
CA ARG A 48 2.60 -7.95 14.97
C ARG A 48 1.60 -8.67 14.04
N GLY A 49 0.66 -7.95 13.45
CA GLY A 49 -0.37 -8.51 12.55
C GLY A 49 0.16 -8.73 11.14
N ASP A 50 0.92 -7.77 10.61
CA ASP A 50 1.51 -7.83 9.27
C ASP A 50 2.72 -8.76 9.20
N ALA A 51 3.41 -9.03 10.32
CA ALA A 51 4.41 -10.10 10.38
C ALA A 51 3.82 -11.51 10.20
N ARG A 52 2.52 -11.69 10.50
CA ARG A 52 1.82 -12.97 10.30
C ARG A 52 1.21 -13.11 8.91
N HIS A 53 0.96 -11.99 8.23
CA HIS A 53 0.49 -11.94 6.84
C HIS A 53 1.41 -11.01 6.05
N PRO A 54 2.58 -11.51 5.62
CA PRO A 54 3.51 -10.69 4.86
C PRO A 54 2.80 -10.13 3.64
N THR A 55 2.74 -8.80 3.52
CA THR A 55 2.33 -8.14 2.28
C THR A 55 3.31 -8.60 1.21
N LEU A 56 2.84 -9.47 0.31
CA LEU A 56 3.59 -9.85 -0.88
C LEU A 56 4.03 -8.55 -1.56
N PRO A 57 5.34 -8.34 -1.77
CA PRO A 57 5.79 -7.18 -2.52
C PRO A 57 5.10 -7.19 -3.88
N LEU A 58 4.60 -6.04 -4.31
CA LEU A 58 4.24 -5.82 -5.71
C LEU A 58 5.49 -6.16 -6.53
N GLN A 59 5.55 -7.36 -7.08
CA GLN A 59 6.58 -7.71 -8.04
C GLN A 59 6.38 -6.77 -9.23
N SER A 60 7.27 -5.79 -9.33
CA SER A 60 7.50 -5.05 -10.56
C SER A 60 8.01 -6.07 -11.58
N SER A 61 7.12 -6.60 -12.41
CA SER A 61 7.53 -7.27 -13.64
C SER A 61 8.15 -6.20 -14.55
N ALA A 62 9.45 -6.02 -14.40
CA ALA A 62 10.30 -5.45 -15.43
C ALA A 62 11.17 -6.59 -15.98
N ASN A 63 11.03 -6.79 -17.29
CA ASN A 63 11.70 -7.74 -18.18
C ASN A 63 11.16 -9.18 -18.24
#